data_AF-A0A7K9VE97-F1
#
_entry.id   AF-A0A7K9VE97-F1
#
_cell.length_a   1.000
_cell.length_b   1.000
_cell.length_c   1.000
_cell.angle_alpha   90.00
_cell.angle_beta   90.00
_cell.angle_gamma   90.00
#
_symmetry.space_group_name_H-M   'P 1'
#
loop_
_entity.id
_entity.type
_entity.pdbx_description
1 polymer ?
#
loop_
_entity_poly.entity_id
_entity_poly.type
_entity_poly.pdbx_seq_one_letter_code
_entity_poly.pdbx_strand_id
1 'polypeptide(L)'
;DNWAFLYAQRLALKQELPLRVCFCLVPKFLDATIRHYGFMLRGLQEGGKECTELNIPFHLLLGYAKDVLPAFVVEHGVGGLVTDFCPLRVPRQWVEDVREQLPEDVPFVQVDAHNIVPCWVTSPKQEYSARTIRGKIHSLLPEFLTEFPPIIRHPHPPSCPAEPIAWDACYSSLQVDRTVTEVEWATPGTAAGLAVLQSFIDKRLKSFGSQRNDPNKAALSNLSPWFHFGQVSTQRAILEVQKHRRTYKESVDAFVEEAVVRRELADNFCYYNENYDSVQGAHDWAQTTLKLHAKDKRPFLYELQQLEQATTHDPLWNAAQLQMVREGKMHGFLRMYWAKKILEWTRSPEEALRFAIYLNDRYELDGRDPNGYVGKLREGSRGCLWSICGIHDQGWKERDVFGKIRYMNYAGCKRKFDVDQFERRY
;
A
#
# COMPACT_ATOMS: atom_id res chain seq x y z
N ASP A 1 8.00 -15.44 -3.27
CA ASP A 1 7.88 -15.21 -1.80
C ASP A 1 6.45 -14.83 -1.41
N ASN A 2 5.53 -15.80 -1.37
CA ASN A 2 4.13 -15.57 -1.02
C ASN A 2 3.63 -16.70 -0.10
N TRP A 3 3.29 -16.37 1.15
CA TRP A 3 2.86 -17.37 2.14
C TRP A 3 1.49 -17.99 1.83
N ALA A 4 0.56 -17.24 1.24
CA ALA A 4 -0.74 -17.77 0.83
C ALA A 4 -0.56 -18.81 -0.28
N PHE A 5 0.30 -18.53 -1.25
CA PHE A 5 0.64 -19.46 -2.31
C PHE A 5 1.32 -20.72 -1.75
N LEU A 6 2.37 -20.55 -0.92
CA LEU A 6 3.08 -21.68 -0.31
C LEU A 6 2.15 -22.57 0.55
N TYR A 7 1.23 -21.95 1.29
CA TYR A 7 0.21 -22.67 2.05
C TYR A 7 -0.70 -23.47 1.12
N ALA A 8 -1.20 -22.86 0.03
CA ALA A 8 -2.06 -23.52 -0.94
C ALA A 8 -1.36 -24.69 -1.63
N GLN A 9 -0.09 -24.54 -2.04
CA GLN A 9 0.68 -25.63 -2.63
C GLN A 9 0.91 -26.76 -1.64
N ARG A 10 1.26 -26.45 -0.38
CA ARG A 10 1.45 -27.48 0.65
C ARG A 10 0.16 -28.25 0.92
N LEU A 11 -0.99 -27.57 0.94
CA LEU A 11 -2.29 -28.21 1.09
C LEU A 11 -2.61 -29.13 -0.09
N ALA A 12 -2.43 -28.64 -1.32
CA ALA A 12 -2.66 -29.42 -2.53
C ALA A 12 -1.76 -30.66 -2.61
N LEU A 13 -0.46 -30.53 -2.29
CA LEU A 13 0.49 -31.64 -2.22
C LEU A 13 0.08 -32.70 -1.19
N LYS A 14 -0.36 -32.27 -0.01
CA LYS A 14 -0.80 -33.19 1.05
C LYS A 14 -2.01 -34.03 0.64
N GLN A 15 -2.87 -33.49 -0.23
CA GLN A 15 -4.09 -34.15 -0.71
C GLN A 15 -3.90 -34.80 -2.09
N GLU A 16 -2.69 -34.72 -2.67
CA GLU A 16 -2.39 -35.19 -4.03
C GLU A 16 -3.30 -34.58 -5.12
N LEU A 17 -3.72 -33.32 -4.92
CA LEU A 17 -4.64 -32.60 -5.80
C LEU A 17 -3.92 -31.59 -6.69
N PRO A 18 -4.50 -31.20 -7.84
CA PRO A 18 -4.03 -30.06 -8.62
C PRO A 18 -4.09 -28.75 -7.84
N LEU A 19 -3.22 -27.81 -8.17
CA LEU A 19 -3.25 -26.44 -7.67
C LEU A 19 -3.55 -25.49 -8.83
N ARG A 20 -4.43 -24.52 -8.60
CA ARG A 20 -4.77 -23.46 -9.56
C ARG A 20 -4.60 -22.11 -8.87
N VAL A 21 -4.18 -21.11 -9.63
CA VAL A 21 -4.20 -19.71 -9.21
C VAL A 21 -5.33 -19.01 -9.96
N CYS A 22 -6.13 -18.21 -9.25
CA CYS A 22 -7.22 -17.48 -9.84
C CYS A 22 -7.18 -16.02 -9.38
N PHE A 23 -7.30 -15.08 -10.32
CA PHE A 23 -7.44 -13.66 -10.05
C PHE A 23 -8.76 -13.15 -10.64
N CYS A 24 -9.57 -12.44 -9.85
CA CYS A 24 -10.82 -11.83 -10.32
C CYS A 24 -10.59 -10.35 -10.64
N LEU A 25 -10.63 -10.00 -11.92
CA LEU A 25 -10.47 -8.64 -12.41
C LEU A 25 -11.80 -7.88 -12.34
N VAL A 26 -11.94 -7.04 -11.32
CA VAL A 26 -13.07 -6.12 -11.21
C VAL A 26 -12.95 -4.97 -12.22
N PRO A 27 -14.05 -4.53 -12.86
CA PRO A 27 -14.01 -3.50 -13.91
C PRO A 27 -13.58 -2.12 -13.40
N LYS A 28 -13.79 -1.85 -12.10
CA LYS A 28 -13.38 -0.64 -11.39
C LYS A 28 -13.14 -0.97 -9.91
N PHE A 29 -12.09 -0.37 -9.32
CA PHE A 29 -11.78 -0.49 -7.90
C PHE A 29 -11.46 0.90 -7.33
N LEU A 30 -12.33 1.41 -6.45
CA LEU A 30 -12.21 2.75 -5.86
C LEU A 30 -11.94 3.81 -6.96
N ASP A 31 -10.97 4.70 -6.74
CA ASP A 31 -10.53 5.73 -7.69
C ASP A 31 -9.31 5.30 -8.53
N ALA A 32 -9.04 3.98 -8.61
CA ALA A 32 -7.94 3.47 -9.44
C ALA A 32 -8.15 3.81 -10.92
N THR A 33 -7.12 4.43 -11.49
CA THR A 33 -7.03 4.77 -12.91
C THR A 33 -6.28 3.73 -13.73
N ILE A 34 -6.17 3.95 -15.04
CA ILE A 34 -5.44 3.05 -15.95
C ILE A 34 -3.97 2.88 -15.57
N ARG A 35 -3.35 3.89 -14.94
CA ARG A 35 -2.00 3.78 -14.35
C ARG A 35 -1.85 2.56 -13.43
N HIS A 36 -2.83 2.34 -12.58
CA HIS A 36 -2.80 1.28 -11.56
C HIS A 36 -3.09 -0.08 -12.17
N TYR A 37 -4.15 -0.15 -12.98
CA TYR A 37 -4.53 -1.39 -13.65
C TYR A 37 -3.47 -1.83 -14.65
N GLY A 38 -2.84 -0.91 -15.38
CA GLY A 38 -1.72 -1.24 -16.28
C GLY A 38 -0.53 -1.80 -15.52
N PHE A 39 -0.20 -1.23 -14.36
CA PHE A 39 0.86 -1.76 -13.49
C PHE A 39 0.52 -3.16 -12.96
N MET A 40 -0.70 -3.35 -12.44
CA MET A 40 -1.18 -4.63 -11.94
C MET A 40 -1.23 -5.71 -13.04
N LEU A 41 -1.90 -5.45 -14.15
CA LEU A 41 -2.12 -6.44 -15.22
C LEU A 41 -0.81 -6.93 -15.85
N ARG A 42 0.17 -6.05 -16.06
CA ARG A 42 1.48 -6.46 -16.56
C ARG A 42 2.29 -7.26 -15.54
N GLY A 43 2.11 -6.98 -14.25
CA GLY A 43 2.65 -7.85 -13.20
C GLY A 43 1.99 -9.24 -13.20
N LEU A 44 0.66 -9.31 -13.38
CA LEU A 44 -0.07 -10.57 -13.49
C LEU A 44 0.33 -11.36 -14.75
N GLN A 45 0.66 -10.69 -15.86
CA GLN A 45 1.20 -11.33 -17.07
C GLN A 45 2.51 -12.07 -16.79
N GLU A 46 3.41 -11.48 -16.01
CA GLU A 46 4.64 -12.14 -15.55
C GLU A 46 4.31 -13.33 -14.65
N GLY A 47 3.49 -13.12 -13.62
CA GLY A 47 3.09 -14.19 -12.69
C GLY A 47 2.38 -15.37 -13.35
N GLY A 48 1.56 -15.13 -14.38
CA GLY A 48 0.90 -16.18 -15.16
C GLY A 48 1.88 -17.05 -15.95
N LYS A 49 2.97 -16.45 -16.47
CA LYS A 49 4.05 -17.20 -17.14
C LYS A 49 4.81 -18.07 -16.13
N GLU A 50 5.18 -17.51 -14.98
CA GLU A 50 5.85 -18.24 -13.89
C GLU A 50 4.99 -19.42 -13.39
N CYS A 51 3.67 -19.21 -13.24
CA CYS A 51 2.75 -20.29 -12.86
C CYS A 51 2.74 -21.42 -13.91
N THR A 52 2.77 -21.08 -15.19
CA THR A 52 2.81 -22.06 -16.29
C THR A 52 4.08 -22.92 -16.23
N GLU A 53 5.25 -22.30 -15.99
CA GLU A 53 6.53 -23.00 -15.81
C GLU A 53 6.49 -23.97 -14.61
N LEU A 54 5.75 -23.60 -13.56
CA LEU A 54 5.53 -24.41 -12.37
C LEU A 54 4.43 -25.47 -12.50
N ASN A 55 3.83 -25.67 -13.69
CA ASN A 55 2.70 -26.59 -13.90
C ASN A 55 1.48 -26.25 -13.01
N ILE A 56 1.24 -24.97 -12.78
CA ILE A 56 0.13 -24.44 -11.99
C ILE A 56 -0.68 -23.53 -12.93
N PRO A 57 -1.90 -23.89 -13.33
CA PRO A 57 -2.66 -23.03 -14.22
C PRO A 57 -3.07 -21.73 -13.54
N PHE A 58 -2.91 -20.63 -14.26
CA PHE A 58 -3.31 -19.30 -13.85
C PHE A 58 -4.58 -18.89 -14.60
N HIS A 59 -5.61 -18.49 -13.86
CA HIS A 59 -6.92 -18.10 -14.38
C HIS A 59 -7.18 -16.63 -14.09
N LEU A 60 -7.65 -15.89 -15.09
CA LEU A 60 -8.08 -14.50 -14.94
C LEU A 60 -9.58 -14.40 -15.25
N LEU A 61 -10.39 -14.27 -14.20
CA LEU A 61 -11.85 -14.16 -14.32
C LEU A 61 -12.26 -12.69 -14.37
N LEU A 62 -13.14 -12.33 -15.30
CA LEU A 62 -13.66 -10.96 -15.40
C LEU A 62 -14.93 -10.82 -14.56
N GLY A 63 -14.91 -9.95 -13.54
CA GLY A 63 -16.06 -9.70 -12.67
C GLY A 63 -15.72 -9.68 -11.19
N TYR A 64 -16.75 -9.53 -10.36
CA TYR A 64 -16.59 -9.59 -8.91
C TYR A 64 -16.45 -11.04 -8.46
N ALA A 65 -15.55 -11.26 -7.50
CA ALA A 65 -15.20 -12.59 -7.01
C ALA A 65 -16.42 -13.42 -6.59
N LYS A 66 -17.40 -12.81 -5.91
CA LYS A 66 -18.64 -13.48 -5.48
C LYS A 66 -19.53 -13.98 -6.63
N ASP A 67 -19.44 -13.35 -7.79
CA ASP A 67 -20.28 -13.67 -8.95
C ASP A 67 -19.62 -14.77 -9.80
N VAL A 68 -18.28 -14.80 -9.85
CA VAL A 68 -17.53 -15.66 -10.78
C VAL A 68 -16.82 -16.84 -10.12
N LEU A 69 -16.33 -16.69 -8.88
CA LEU A 69 -15.59 -17.76 -8.20
C LEU A 69 -16.47 -18.97 -7.82
N PRO A 70 -17.72 -18.82 -7.32
CA PRO A 70 -18.51 -19.98 -6.94
C PRO A 70 -18.77 -20.93 -8.12
N ALA A 71 -19.12 -20.37 -9.28
CA ALA A 71 -19.29 -21.14 -10.51
C ALA A 71 -17.99 -21.84 -10.92
N PHE A 72 -16.86 -21.11 -10.88
CA PHE A 72 -15.55 -21.66 -11.18
C PHE A 72 -15.17 -22.81 -10.23
N VAL A 73 -15.45 -22.67 -8.93
CA VAL A 73 -15.20 -23.68 -7.89
C VAL A 73 -15.97 -24.97 -8.18
N VAL A 74 -17.26 -24.86 -8.52
CA VAL A 74 -18.11 -26.01 -8.86
C VAL A 74 -17.65 -26.68 -10.16
N GLU A 75 -17.43 -25.89 -11.22
CA GLU A 75 -17.02 -26.38 -12.53
C GLU A 75 -15.71 -27.17 -12.48
N HIS A 76 -14.76 -26.69 -11.68
CA HIS A 76 -13.42 -27.30 -11.58
C HIS A 76 -13.29 -28.29 -10.41
N GLY A 77 -14.36 -28.55 -9.65
CA GLY A 77 -14.34 -29.44 -8.49
C GLY A 77 -13.30 -29.02 -7.44
N VAL A 78 -13.20 -27.73 -7.14
CA VAL A 78 -12.20 -27.19 -6.21
C VAL A 78 -12.51 -27.62 -4.78
N GLY A 79 -11.63 -28.45 -4.20
CA GLY A 79 -11.79 -28.99 -2.83
C GLY A 79 -11.33 -28.06 -1.70
N GLY A 80 -10.92 -26.82 -2.00
CA GLY A 80 -10.52 -25.83 -1.00
C GLY A 80 -10.03 -24.54 -1.62
N LEU A 81 -10.36 -23.41 -1.01
CA LEU A 81 -9.96 -22.08 -1.45
C LEU A 81 -8.99 -21.46 -0.46
N VAL A 82 -7.95 -20.79 -0.96
CA VAL A 82 -6.99 -20.03 -0.16
C VAL A 82 -6.90 -18.61 -0.72
N THR A 83 -7.04 -17.60 0.14
CA THR A 83 -6.87 -16.19 -0.21
C THR A 83 -5.81 -15.53 0.65
N ASP A 84 -5.25 -14.43 0.16
CA ASP A 84 -4.43 -13.55 0.98
C ASP A 84 -5.29 -12.61 1.86
N PHE A 85 -4.60 -11.82 2.70
CA PHE A 85 -5.20 -10.88 3.64
C PHE A 85 -5.04 -9.44 3.17
N CYS A 86 -6.12 -8.66 3.33
CA CYS A 86 -6.09 -7.22 3.25
C CYS A 86 -7.05 -6.65 4.32
N PRO A 87 -6.63 -5.67 5.14
CA PRO A 87 -7.48 -5.15 6.22
C PRO A 87 -8.53 -4.14 5.74
N LEU A 88 -8.48 -3.71 4.48
CA LEU A 88 -9.38 -2.70 3.94
C LEU A 88 -10.82 -3.21 3.82
N ARG A 89 -11.78 -2.31 4.02
CA ARG A 89 -13.22 -2.60 4.05
C ARG A 89 -13.71 -3.35 2.82
N VAL A 90 -13.34 -2.90 1.61
CA VAL A 90 -13.81 -3.48 0.35
C VAL A 90 -13.24 -4.88 0.11
N PRO A 91 -11.92 -5.13 0.18
CA PRO A 91 -11.36 -6.49 0.11
C PRO A 91 -11.89 -7.44 1.19
N ARG A 92 -12.07 -6.98 2.43
CA ARG A 92 -12.69 -7.81 3.48
C ARG A 92 -14.12 -8.22 3.12
N GLN A 93 -14.90 -7.29 2.60
CA GLN A 93 -16.26 -7.60 2.13
C GLN A 93 -16.24 -8.60 0.98
N TRP A 94 -15.28 -8.53 0.06
CA TRP A 94 -15.17 -9.55 -1.01
C TRP A 94 -14.91 -10.96 -0.46
N VAL A 95 -14.09 -11.08 0.58
CA VAL A 95 -13.84 -12.37 1.23
C VAL A 95 -15.11 -12.90 1.89
N GLU A 96 -15.85 -12.06 2.61
CA GLU A 96 -17.13 -12.47 3.21
C GLU A 96 -18.19 -12.80 2.15
N ASP A 97 -18.33 -11.98 1.11
CA ASP A 97 -19.26 -12.22 0.00
C ASP A 97 -18.95 -13.56 -0.70
N VAL A 98 -17.66 -13.89 -0.91
CA VAL A 98 -17.26 -15.19 -1.46
C VAL A 98 -17.60 -16.31 -0.49
N ARG A 99 -17.27 -16.16 0.81
CA ARG A 99 -17.56 -17.17 1.83
C ARG A 99 -19.04 -17.54 1.87
N GLU A 100 -19.93 -16.56 1.71
CA GLU A 100 -21.39 -16.78 1.72
C GLU A 100 -21.92 -17.48 0.46
N GLN A 101 -21.20 -17.40 -0.66
CA GLN A 101 -21.61 -17.99 -1.94
C GLN A 101 -20.88 -19.30 -2.27
N LEU A 102 -19.84 -19.66 -1.52
CA LEU A 102 -19.13 -20.92 -1.71
C LEU A 102 -19.99 -22.12 -1.29
N PRO A 103 -19.82 -23.28 -1.94
CA PRO A 103 -20.41 -24.53 -1.47
C PRO A 103 -19.99 -24.84 -0.02
N GLU A 104 -20.91 -25.34 0.80
CA GLU A 104 -20.70 -25.58 2.24
C GLU A 104 -19.56 -26.57 2.54
N ASP A 105 -19.25 -27.45 1.60
CA ASP A 105 -18.21 -28.48 1.69
C ASP A 105 -16.82 -27.99 1.25
N VAL A 106 -16.71 -26.75 0.75
CA VAL A 106 -15.43 -26.17 0.30
C VAL A 106 -14.81 -25.33 1.42
N PRO A 107 -13.71 -25.79 2.07
CA PRO A 107 -13.04 -25.01 3.09
C PRO A 107 -12.42 -23.75 2.49
N PHE A 108 -12.56 -22.63 3.19
CA PHE A 108 -11.99 -21.34 2.79
C PHE A 108 -10.99 -20.85 3.84
N VAL A 109 -9.72 -20.67 3.44
CA VAL A 109 -8.62 -20.26 4.31
C VAL A 109 -8.10 -18.89 3.89
N GLN A 110 -7.85 -18.01 4.86
CA GLN A 110 -7.14 -16.75 4.65
C GLN A 110 -5.74 -16.81 5.27
N VAL A 111 -4.74 -16.31 4.55
CA VAL A 111 -3.34 -16.27 5.00
C VAL A 111 -2.81 -14.84 4.88
N ASP A 112 -2.20 -14.33 5.95
CA ASP A 112 -1.46 -13.07 5.85
C ASP A 112 -0.14 -13.28 5.09
N ALA A 113 -0.17 -12.92 3.80
CA ALA A 113 0.99 -12.98 2.91
C ALA A 113 1.65 -11.61 2.72
N HIS A 114 1.12 -10.56 3.35
CA HIS A 114 1.56 -9.18 3.15
C HIS A 114 2.47 -8.72 4.30
N ASN A 115 2.15 -9.08 5.54
CA ASN A 115 2.92 -8.75 6.74
C ASN A 115 3.94 -9.84 7.08
N ILE A 116 5.02 -9.47 7.76
CA ILE A 116 6.00 -10.46 8.26
C ILE A 116 5.37 -11.21 9.42
N VAL A 117 4.76 -10.48 10.36
CA VAL A 117 3.99 -11.06 11.45
C VAL A 117 2.51 -10.86 11.11
N PRO A 118 1.69 -11.94 11.08
CA PRO A 118 0.28 -11.82 10.72
C PRO A 118 -0.45 -10.77 11.56
N CYS A 119 -1.27 -9.92 10.93
CA CYS A 119 -1.86 -8.74 11.57
C CYS A 119 -2.58 -9.05 12.90
N TRP A 120 -3.36 -10.14 12.93
CA TRP A 120 -4.09 -10.61 14.13
C TRP A 120 -3.20 -11.27 15.18
N VAL A 121 -1.98 -11.69 14.84
CA VAL A 121 -0.98 -12.24 15.78
C VAL A 121 -0.17 -11.11 16.42
N THR A 122 0.18 -10.09 15.64
CA THR A 122 1.01 -8.95 16.10
C THR A 122 0.43 -8.24 17.32
N SER A 123 -0.89 -8.03 17.36
CA SER A 123 -1.57 -7.42 18.49
C SER A 123 -3.04 -7.78 18.46
N PRO A 124 -3.70 -8.08 19.61
CA PRO A 124 -5.13 -8.38 19.67
C PRO A 124 -6.03 -7.13 19.61
N LYS A 125 -5.45 -5.94 19.40
CA LYS A 125 -6.17 -4.66 19.38
C LYS A 125 -5.45 -3.61 18.53
N GLN A 126 -6.15 -2.51 18.25
CA GLN A 126 -5.56 -1.31 17.67
C GLN A 126 -4.46 -0.74 18.58
N GLU A 127 -3.29 -0.49 18.00
CA GLU A 127 -2.15 0.11 18.67
C GLU A 127 -2.12 1.64 18.53
N TYR A 128 -1.81 2.33 19.63
CA TYR A 128 -1.84 3.79 19.65
C TYR A 128 -0.73 4.41 18.78
N SER A 129 0.46 3.81 18.75
CA SER A 129 1.60 4.37 18.02
C SER A 129 2.64 3.32 17.65
N ALA A 130 3.58 3.70 16.79
CA ALA A 130 4.77 2.90 16.50
C ALA A 130 5.54 2.50 17.78
N ARG A 131 5.51 3.31 18.85
CA ARG A 131 6.17 2.94 20.11
C ARG A 131 5.57 1.68 20.74
N THR A 132 4.26 1.50 20.66
CA THR A 132 3.55 0.42 21.37
C THR A 132 3.54 -0.88 20.56
N ILE A 133 3.46 -0.80 19.23
CA ILE A 133 3.52 -1.99 18.36
C ILE A 133 4.95 -2.49 18.12
N ARG A 134 5.96 -1.60 18.12
CA ARG A 134 7.35 -1.96 17.79
C ARG A 134 7.90 -3.09 18.64
N GLY A 135 7.67 -3.03 19.95
CA GLY A 135 8.12 -4.07 20.88
C GLY A 135 7.53 -5.43 20.55
N LYS A 136 6.23 -5.47 20.20
CA LYS A 136 5.49 -6.69 19.85
C LYS A 136 5.99 -7.30 18.54
N ILE A 137 6.15 -6.48 17.51
CA ILE A 137 6.72 -6.92 16.22
C ILE A 137 8.13 -7.48 16.47
N HIS A 138 9.03 -6.71 17.10
CA HIS A 138 10.41 -7.15 17.29
C HIS A 138 10.54 -8.41 18.16
N SER A 139 9.66 -8.65 19.13
CA SER A 139 9.66 -9.90 19.89
C SER A 139 9.27 -11.12 19.05
N LEU A 140 8.49 -10.91 17.99
CA LEU A 140 8.00 -11.97 17.10
C LEU A 140 8.86 -12.14 15.84
N LEU A 141 9.65 -11.14 15.44
CA LEU A 141 10.53 -11.25 14.26
C LEU A 141 11.45 -12.47 14.28
N PRO A 142 12.07 -12.91 15.40
CA PRO A 142 12.90 -14.12 15.39
C PRO A 142 12.17 -15.39 14.96
N GLU A 143 10.85 -15.45 15.16
CA GLU A 143 10.01 -16.59 14.78
C GLU A 143 9.47 -16.44 13.33
N PHE A 144 9.07 -15.22 12.95
CA PHE A 144 8.34 -14.99 11.70
C PHE A 144 9.21 -14.51 10.53
N LEU A 145 10.34 -13.82 10.79
CA LEU A 145 11.27 -13.36 9.76
C LEU A 145 12.20 -14.50 9.35
N THR A 146 11.63 -15.47 8.64
CA THR A 146 12.33 -16.65 8.13
C THR A 146 12.54 -16.55 6.62
N GLU A 147 13.43 -17.38 6.07
CA GLU A 147 13.51 -17.56 4.62
C GLU A 147 12.27 -18.29 4.11
N PHE A 148 11.92 -18.01 2.85
CA PHE A 148 10.80 -18.68 2.19
C PHE A 148 11.25 -20.05 1.67
N PRO A 149 10.50 -21.13 1.94
CA PRO A 149 10.72 -22.37 1.21
C PRO A 149 10.44 -22.15 -0.29
N PRO A 150 11.16 -22.84 -1.18
CA PRO A 150 10.94 -22.70 -2.61
C PRO A 150 9.57 -23.25 -2.99
N ILE A 151 8.89 -22.54 -3.88
CA ILE A 151 7.78 -23.14 -4.61
C ILE A 151 8.36 -24.19 -5.57
N ILE A 152 7.71 -25.34 -5.66
CA ILE A 152 8.14 -26.41 -6.57
C ILE A 152 7.21 -26.47 -7.78
N ARG A 153 7.70 -27.07 -8.86
CA ARG A 153 6.82 -27.46 -9.96
C ARG A 153 5.78 -28.45 -9.42
N HIS A 154 4.50 -28.15 -9.62
CA HIS A 154 3.41 -28.92 -9.04
C HIS A 154 3.30 -30.29 -9.73
N PRO A 155 3.36 -31.41 -8.98
CA PRO A 155 3.44 -32.74 -9.57
C PRO A 155 2.09 -33.31 -10.01
N HIS A 156 0.97 -32.70 -9.57
CA HIS A 156 -0.39 -33.15 -9.90
C HIS A 156 -1.00 -32.24 -10.97
N PRO A 157 -0.92 -32.58 -12.26
CA PRO A 157 -1.51 -31.75 -13.31
C PRO A 157 -3.04 -31.73 -13.16
N PRO A 158 -3.69 -30.61 -13.49
CA PRO A 158 -5.14 -30.56 -13.56
C PRO A 158 -5.67 -31.37 -14.74
N SER A 159 -6.90 -31.86 -14.61
CA SER A 159 -7.63 -32.57 -15.67
C SER A 159 -7.87 -31.72 -16.92
N CYS A 160 -8.04 -30.40 -16.76
CA CYS A 160 -8.18 -29.45 -17.85
C CYS A 160 -7.12 -28.33 -17.76
N PRO A 161 -6.48 -27.96 -18.89
CA PRO A 161 -5.58 -26.82 -18.93
C PRO A 161 -6.34 -25.51 -18.73
N ALA A 162 -5.64 -24.45 -18.30
CA ALA A 162 -6.23 -23.10 -18.32
C ALA A 162 -6.38 -22.60 -19.76
N GLU A 163 -7.44 -21.84 -20.00
CA GLU A 163 -7.63 -21.15 -21.28
C GLU A 163 -6.61 -20.02 -21.45
N PRO A 164 -6.17 -19.73 -22.69
CA PRO A 164 -5.33 -18.57 -22.95
C PRO A 164 -6.01 -17.27 -22.54
N ILE A 165 -5.32 -16.45 -21.75
CA ILE A 165 -5.85 -15.17 -21.30
C ILE A 165 -5.74 -14.14 -22.43
N ALA A 166 -6.89 -13.61 -22.85
CA ALA A 166 -6.97 -12.49 -23.79
C ALA A 166 -6.67 -11.15 -23.09
N TRP A 167 -5.40 -10.89 -22.80
CA TRP A 167 -4.96 -9.72 -22.02
C TRP A 167 -5.45 -8.38 -22.57
N ASP A 168 -5.44 -8.19 -23.89
CA ASP A 168 -5.91 -6.95 -24.53
C ASP A 168 -7.42 -6.73 -24.32
N ALA A 169 -8.20 -7.82 -24.32
CA ALA A 169 -9.62 -7.76 -24.02
C ALA A 169 -9.84 -7.39 -22.54
N CYS A 170 -9.06 -7.98 -21.62
CA CYS A 170 -9.10 -7.65 -20.20
C CYS A 170 -8.73 -6.19 -19.92
N TYR A 171 -7.74 -5.66 -20.63
CA TYR A 171 -7.35 -4.25 -20.54
C TYR A 171 -8.44 -3.32 -21.11
N SER A 172 -9.09 -3.74 -22.20
CA SER A 172 -10.14 -2.98 -22.85
C SER A 172 -11.46 -2.98 -22.06
N SER A 173 -11.73 -4.03 -21.28
CA SER A 173 -12.95 -4.13 -20.46
C SER A 173 -12.96 -3.22 -19.22
N LEU A 174 -11.83 -2.60 -18.88
CA LEU A 174 -11.71 -1.74 -17.71
C LEU A 174 -12.54 -0.46 -17.84
N GLN A 175 -13.32 -0.17 -16.80
CA GLN A 175 -14.19 1.00 -16.67
C GLN A 175 -13.57 2.04 -15.73
N VAL A 176 -12.33 2.42 -16.05
CA VAL A 176 -11.51 3.31 -15.23
C VAL A 176 -11.18 4.60 -15.96
N ASP A 177 -10.79 5.61 -15.19
CA ASP A 177 -10.25 6.82 -15.78
C ASP A 177 -8.91 6.53 -16.49
N ARG A 178 -8.86 6.86 -17.79
CA ARG A 178 -7.69 6.68 -18.66
C ARG A 178 -6.86 7.95 -18.83
N THR A 179 -7.27 9.07 -18.25
CA THR A 179 -6.54 10.35 -18.33
C THR A 179 -5.27 10.36 -17.47
N VAL A 180 -5.24 9.59 -16.38
CA VAL A 180 -4.04 9.36 -15.57
C VAL A 180 -3.27 8.19 -16.15
N THR A 181 -2.33 8.49 -17.04
CA THR A 181 -1.57 7.50 -17.80
C THR A 181 -0.57 6.74 -16.92
N GLU A 182 -0.18 5.57 -17.41
CA GLU A 182 0.89 4.75 -16.81
C GLU A 182 2.22 5.52 -16.76
N VAL A 183 3.09 5.13 -15.83
CA VAL A 183 4.40 5.79 -15.62
C VAL A 183 5.51 5.02 -16.34
N GLU A 184 6.54 5.73 -16.77
CA GLU A 184 7.66 5.12 -17.52
C GLU A 184 8.79 4.61 -16.62
N TRP A 185 8.96 5.19 -15.42
CA TRP A 185 10.10 4.86 -14.55
C TRP A 185 9.94 3.55 -13.77
N ALA A 186 8.71 3.04 -13.63
CA ALA A 186 8.40 1.86 -12.83
C ALA A 186 7.89 0.72 -13.73
N THR A 187 8.77 -0.23 -14.03
CA THR A 187 8.39 -1.46 -14.74
C THR A 187 7.69 -2.42 -13.75
N PRO A 188 6.45 -2.87 -14.01
CA PRO A 188 5.77 -3.82 -13.14
C PRO A 188 6.37 -5.23 -13.25
N GLY A 189 6.10 -6.07 -12.26
CA GLY A 189 6.56 -7.45 -12.19
C GLY A 189 7.54 -7.71 -11.04
N THR A 190 7.62 -8.97 -10.62
CA THR A 190 8.52 -9.45 -9.57
C THR A 190 9.98 -9.21 -9.95
N ALA A 191 10.36 -9.55 -11.18
CA ALA A 191 11.73 -9.41 -11.67
C ALA A 191 12.20 -7.95 -11.61
N ALA A 192 11.38 -7.02 -12.10
CA ALA A 192 11.68 -5.60 -12.07
C ALA A 192 11.74 -5.05 -10.62
N GLY A 193 10.82 -5.48 -9.76
CA GLY A 193 10.81 -5.08 -8.36
C GLY A 193 12.04 -5.55 -7.58
N LEU A 194 12.49 -6.79 -7.82
CA LEU A 194 13.73 -7.32 -7.24
C LEU A 194 14.98 -6.57 -7.76
N ALA A 195 14.99 -6.18 -9.04
CA ALA A 195 16.06 -5.33 -9.58
C ALA A 195 16.09 -3.94 -8.92
N VAL A 196 14.92 -3.35 -8.61
CA VAL A 196 14.82 -2.09 -7.86
C VAL A 196 15.32 -2.25 -6.42
N LEU A 197 15.00 -3.36 -5.75
CA LEU A 197 15.50 -3.70 -4.42
C LEU A 197 17.02 -3.86 -4.42
N GLN A 198 17.57 -4.61 -5.37
CA GLN A 198 19.02 -4.77 -5.51
C GLN A 198 19.71 -3.42 -5.74
N SER A 199 19.15 -2.61 -6.65
CA SER A 199 19.63 -1.24 -6.89
C SER A 199 19.60 -0.36 -5.63
N PHE A 200 18.56 -0.49 -4.80
CA PHE A 200 18.46 0.21 -3.54
C PHE A 200 19.60 -0.20 -2.60
N ILE A 201 19.80 -1.50 -2.40
CA ILE A 201 20.86 -2.04 -1.53
C ILE A 201 22.24 -1.55 -1.99
N ASP A 202 22.52 -1.65 -3.28
CA ASP A 202 23.86 -1.35 -3.81
C ASP A 202 24.17 0.15 -3.82
N LYS A 203 23.18 0.99 -4.17
CA LYS A 203 23.43 2.39 -4.51
C LYS A 203 22.92 3.40 -3.49
N ARG A 204 21.87 3.07 -2.74
CA ARG A 204 21.09 4.05 -1.95
C ARG A 204 20.97 3.72 -0.47
N LEU A 205 21.05 2.44 -0.09
CA LEU A 205 20.90 2.00 1.30
C LEU A 205 21.89 2.70 2.22
N LYS A 206 23.15 2.90 1.82
CA LYS A 206 24.14 3.61 2.63
C LYS A 206 23.66 5.00 3.09
N SER A 207 23.01 5.76 2.21
CA SER A 207 22.55 7.13 2.50
C SER A 207 21.09 7.19 2.98
N PHE A 208 20.35 6.09 2.95
CA PHE A 208 18.93 6.06 3.31
C PHE A 208 18.66 6.70 4.67
N GLY A 209 19.33 6.27 5.74
CA GLY A 209 19.09 6.76 7.11
C GLY A 209 19.17 8.28 7.23
N SER A 210 20.20 8.88 6.63
CA SER A 210 20.48 10.32 6.72
C SER A 210 19.78 11.17 5.66
N GLN A 211 19.51 10.63 4.46
CA GLN A 211 19.05 11.42 3.30
C GLN A 211 17.57 11.18 2.92
N ARG A 212 16.88 10.17 3.46
CA ARG A 212 15.47 9.86 3.14
C ARG A 212 14.45 10.98 3.38
N ASN A 213 14.83 12.06 4.07
CA ASN A 213 13.95 13.21 4.30
C ASN A 213 14.23 14.38 3.35
N ASP A 214 15.22 14.28 2.47
CA ASP A 214 15.56 15.29 1.47
C ASP A 214 14.98 14.88 0.10
N PRO A 215 13.92 15.54 -0.39
CA PRO A 215 13.31 15.24 -1.69
C PRO A 215 14.24 15.42 -2.89
N ASN A 216 15.36 16.13 -2.73
CA ASN A 216 16.34 16.30 -3.80
C ASN A 216 17.32 15.14 -3.91
N LYS A 217 17.30 14.21 -2.96
CA LYS A 217 18.21 13.06 -2.91
C LYS A 217 17.49 11.79 -3.32
N ALA A 218 18.07 11.08 -4.28
CA ALA A 218 17.66 9.73 -4.64
C ALA A 218 18.10 8.72 -3.55
N ALA A 219 17.49 8.80 -2.37
CA ALA A 219 17.85 7.99 -1.20
C ALA A 219 16.83 6.89 -0.89
N LEU A 220 15.57 7.01 -1.32
CA LEU A 220 14.51 6.05 -1.04
C LEU A 220 14.70 4.74 -1.84
N SER A 221 14.14 3.63 -1.37
CA SER A 221 14.13 2.37 -2.12
C SER A 221 13.34 2.46 -3.42
N ASN A 222 12.25 3.25 -3.40
CA ASN A 222 11.21 3.30 -4.42
C ASN A 222 10.37 2.04 -4.55
N LEU A 223 10.39 1.13 -3.56
CA LEU A 223 9.71 -0.16 -3.63
C LEU A 223 8.19 -0.11 -3.36
N SER A 224 7.64 1.02 -2.93
CA SER A 224 6.23 1.09 -2.52
C SER A 224 5.21 0.65 -3.60
N PRO A 225 5.37 0.91 -4.91
CA PRO A 225 4.47 0.35 -5.93
C PRO A 225 4.47 -1.20 -5.94
N TRP A 226 5.65 -1.82 -5.86
CA TRP A 226 5.78 -3.28 -5.88
C TRP A 226 5.29 -3.91 -4.59
N PHE A 227 5.50 -3.27 -3.45
CA PHE A 227 4.93 -3.71 -2.18
C PHE A 227 3.41 -3.64 -2.19
N HIS A 228 2.83 -2.52 -2.67
CA HIS A 228 1.39 -2.32 -2.73
C HIS A 228 0.68 -3.43 -3.53
N PHE A 229 1.18 -3.74 -4.73
CA PHE A 229 0.61 -4.79 -5.58
C PHE A 229 1.09 -6.22 -5.23
N GLY A 230 1.86 -6.40 -4.15
CA GLY A 230 2.39 -7.70 -3.75
C GLY A 230 3.34 -8.35 -4.76
N GLN A 231 3.92 -7.57 -5.68
CA GLN A 231 4.89 -8.05 -6.68
C GLN A 231 6.26 -8.33 -6.05
N VAL A 232 6.57 -7.70 -4.93
CA VAL A 232 7.74 -8.03 -4.11
C VAL A 232 7.30 -8.17 -2.66
N SER A 233 7.74 -9.24 -2.00
CA SER A 233 7.51 -9.42 -0.57
C SER A 233 8.35 -8.42 0.24
N THR A 234 7.69 -7.71 1.15
CA THR A 234 8.41 -6.88 2.13
C THR A 234 9.32 -7.73 3.02
N GLN A 235 8.92 -8.95 3.38
CA GLN A 235 9.76 -9.88 4.13
C GLN A 235 11.07 -10.19 3.38
N ARG A 236 10.99 -10.47 2.07
CA ARG A 236 12.18 -10.63 1.22
C ARG A 236 13.07 -9.40 1.25
N ALA A 237 12.50 -8.21 1.10
CA ALA A 237 13.26 -6.96 1.16
C ALA A 237 14.00 -6.80 2.51
N ILE A 238 13.35 -7.15 3.63
CA ILE A 238 13.98 -7.11 4.95
C ILE A 238 15.11 -8.15 5.08
N LEU A 239 14.90 -9.38 4.62
CA LEU A 239 15.94 -10.43 4.63
C LEU A 239 17.20 -9.97 3.87
N GLU A 240 17.04 -9.37 2.69
CA GLU A 240 18.16 -8.86 1.89
C GLU A 240 18.85 -7.67 2.55
N VAL A 241 18.09 -6.66 2.99
CA VAL A 241 18.65 -5.44 3.61
C VAL A 241 19.37 -5.77 4.93
N GLN A 242 18.88 -6.75 5.71
CA GLN A 242 19.52 -7.16 6.96
C GLN A 242 20.94 -7.71 6.78
N LYS A 243 21.27 -8.30 5.63
CA LYS A 243 22.63 -8.77 5.31
C LYS A 243 23.67 -7.63 5.39
N HIS A 244 23.23 -6.39 5.15
CA HIS A 244 24.08 -5.21 5.15
C HIS A 244 24.10 -4.44 6.49
N ARG A 245 23.39 -4.95 7.52
CA ARG A 245 23.23 -4.24 8.80
C ARG A 245 24.54 -3.95 9.52
N ARG A 246 25.55 -4.84 9.39
CA ARG A 246 26.87 -4.62 9.99
C ARG A 246 27.57 -3.38 9.42
N THR A 247 27.36 -3.11 8.14
CA THR A 247 28.01 -1.98 7.43
C THR A 247 27.17 -0.71 7.46
N TYR A 248 25.84 -0.83 7.32
CA TYR A 248 24.92 0.31 7.20
C TYR A 248 23.85 0.30 8.30
N LYS A 249 24.25 0.06 9.55
CA LYS A 249 23.34 -0.15 10.69
C LYS A 249 22.21 0.88 10.79
N GLU A 250 22.54 2.17 10.75
CA GLU A 250 21.54 3.24 10.87
C GLU A 250 20.51 3.20 9.75
N SER A 251 20.95 3.03 8.50
CA SER A 251 20.08 2.96 7.35
C SER A 251 19.22 1.70 7.33
N VAL A 252 19.79 0.55 7.72
CA VAL A 252 19.06 -0.72 7.80
C VAL A 252 18.01 -0.65 8.91
N ASP A 253 18.37 -0.17 10.10
CA ASP A 253 17.42 -0.01 11.21
C ASP A 253 16.31 0.98 10.83
N ALA A 254 16.64 2.07 10.11
CA ALA A 254 15.65 3.00 9.59
C ALA A 254 14.73 2.35 8.55
N PHE A 255 15.26 1.55 7.62
CA PHE A 255 14.45 0.85 6.61
C PHE A 255 13.49 -0.14 7.27
N VAL A 256 13.97 -0.92 8.26
CA VAL A 256 13.13 -1.84 9.03
C VAL A 256 12.03 -1.11 9.81
N GLU A 257 12.33 0.03 10.43
CA GLU A 257 11.30 0.84 11.10
C GLU A 257 10.20 1.29 10.13
N GLU A 258 10.55 1.72 8.91
CA GLU A 258 9.56 2.14 7.92
C GLU A 258 8.83 0.92 7.31
N ALA A 259 9.55 0.00 6.67
CA ALA A 259 8.95 -1.10 5.92
C ALA A 259 8.26 -2.18 6.79
N VAL A 260 8.60 -2.28 8.08
CA VAL A 260 7.96 -3.23 9.00
C VAL A 260 7.09 -2.50 10.02
N VAL A 261 7.69 -1.77 10.97
CA VAL A 261 6.97 -1.26 12.13
C VAL A 261 5.86 -0.28 11.73
N ARG A 262 6.16 0.64 10.82
CA ARG A 262 5.19 1.66 10.38
C ARG A 262 4.17 1.09 9.41
N ARG A 263 4.58 0.15 8.55
CA ARG A 263 3.72 -0.49 7.55
C ARG A 263 2.69 -1.38 8.21
N GLU A 264 3.13 -2.31 9.07
CA GLU A 264 2.25 -3.24 9.77
C GLU A 264 1.38 -2.54 10.83
N LEU A 265 1.80 -1.36 11.32
CA LEU A 265 0.93 -0.50 12.12
C LEU A 265 -0.25 0.07 11.32
N ALA A 266 -0.06 0.38 10.04
CA ALA A 266 -1.14 0.86 9.19
C ALA A 266 -2.17 -0.25 8.95
N ASP A 267 -1.72 -1.48 8.73
CA ASP A 267 -2.56 -2.67 8.65
C ASP A 267 -3.32 -2.91 9.96
N ASN A 268 -2.62 -2.85 11.09
CA ASN A 268 -3.23 -2.97 12.42
C ASN A 268 -4.35 -1.94 12.62
N PHE A 269 -4.13 -0.68 12.23
CA PHE A 269 -5.15 0.36 12.36
C PHE A 269 -6.36 0.09 11.47
N CYS A 270 -6.15 -0.22 10.18
CA CYS A 270 -7.27 -0.49 9.25
C CYS A 270 -8.04 -1.75 9.64
N TYR A 271 -7.36 -2.74 10.23
CA TYR A 271 -7.99 -3.99 10.66
C TYR A 271 -8.93 -3.80 11.86
N TYR A 272 -8.50 -3.01 12.85
CA TYR A 272 -9.24 -2.80 14.10
C TYR A 272 -10.15 -1.56 14.12
N ASN A 273 -10.04 -0.66 13.14
CA ASN A 273 -10.82 0.57 13.07
C ASN A 273 -11.67 0.61 11.80
N GLU A 274 -12.96 0.36 11.90
CA GLU A 274 -13.88 0.40 10.75
C GLU A 274 -13.99 1.81 10.12
N ASN A 275 -13.63 2.84 10.87
CA ASN A 275 -13.66 4.25 10.48
C ASN A 275 -12.28 4.76 10.02
N TYR A 276 -11.40 3.87 9.53
CA TYR A 276 -10.01 4.17 9.24
C TYR A 276 -9.77 5.26 8.19
N ASP A 277 -10.79 5.66 7.43
CA ASP A 277 -10.80 6.65 6.36
C ASP A 277 -11.59 7.93 6.73
N SER A 278 -11.89 8.13 8.02
CA SER A 278 -12.70 9.25 8.51
C SER A 278 -12.11 9.93 9.76
N VAL A 279 -12.59 11.15 10.07
CA VAL A 279 -12.18 11.87 11.29
C VAL A 279 -12.63 11.13 12.56
N GLN A 280 -13.73 10.38 12.48
CA GLN A 280 -14.27 9.55 13.56
C GLN A 280 -13.33 8.41 13.93
N GLY A 281 -12.48 7.95 13.01
CA GLY A 281 -11.43 6.98 13.29
C GLY A 281 -10.25 7.56 14.10
N ALA A 282 -10.16 8.88 14.26
CA ALA A 282 -9.08 9.53 14.99
C ALA A 282 -9.17 9.32 16.50
N HIS A 283 -8.06 9.55 17.24
CA HIS A 283 -8.10 9.55 18.70
C HIS A 283 -8.91 10.74 19.24
N ASP A 284 -9.55 10.58 20.41
CA ASP A 284 -10.41 11.59 21.04
C ASP A 284 -9.77 12.97 21.16
N TRP A 285 -8.47 13.03 21.50
CA TRP A 285 -7.75 14.30 21.62
C TRP A 285 -7.68 15.06 20.29
N ALA A 286 -7.53 14.33 19.18
CA ALA A 286 -7.44 14.89 17.84
C ALA A 286 -8.82 15.33 17.35
N GLN A 287 -9.86 14.51 17.57
CA GLN A 287 -11.24 14.90 17.27
C GLN A 287 -11.64 16.16 18.05
N THR A 288 -11.29 16.22 19.33
CA THR A 288 -11.61 17.35 20.21
C THR A 288 -10.90 18.63 19.75
N THR A 289 -9.60 18.57 19.48
CA THR A 289 -8.84 19.76 19.07
C THR A 289 -9.29 20.26 17.69
N LEU A 290 -9.55 19.36 16.74
CA LEU A 290 -10.06 19.74 15.42
C LEU A 290 -11.45 20.38 15.51
N LYS A 291 -12.34 19.84 16.36
CA LYS A 291 -13.67 20.41 16.60
C LYS A 291 -13.61 21.80 17.24
N LEU A 292 -12.69 22.01 18.19
CA LEU A 292 -12.49 23.30 18.86
C LEU A 292 -12.13 24.40 17.84
N HIS A 293 -11.30 24.06 16.86
CA HIS A 293 -10.78 24.99 15.85
C HIS A 293 -11.61 25.01 14.55
N ALA A 294 -12.77 24.35 14.51
CA ALA A 294 -13.60 24.27 13.31
C ALA A 294 -14.16 25.64 12.83
N LYS A 295 -14.19 26.65 13.70
CA LYS A 295 -14.68 28.00 13.38
C LYS A 295 -13.56 29.01 13.06
N ASP A 296 -12.31 28.60 13.15
CA ASP A 296 -11.18 29.49 12.89
C ASP A 296 -11.19 29.96 11.44
N LYS A 297 -10.76 31.21 11.20
CA LYS A 297 -10.67 31.71 9.83
C LYS A 297 -9.53 31.00 9.09
N ARG A 298 -9.83 30.39 7.94
CA ARG A 298 -8.82 29.74 7.10
C ARG A 298 -8.07 30.82 6.31
N PRO A 299 -6.73 30.75 6.20
CA PRO A 299 -5.95 31.73 5.44
C PRO A 299 -6.27 31.66 3.94
N PHE A 300 -6.53 30.46 3.43
CA PHE A 300 -6.93 30.18 2.05
C PHE A 300 -8.01 29.10 2.04
N LEU A 301 -8.83 29.08 0.99
CA LEU A 301 -9.80 28.01 0.73
C LEU A 301 -9.66 27.62 -0.74
N TYR A 302 -9.29 26.36 -0.98
CA TYR A 302 -9.18 25.79 -2.31
C TYR A 302 -10.25 24.75 -2.54
N GLU A 303 -10.84 24.77 -3.73
CA GLU A 303 -11.67 23.68 -4.22
C GLU A 303 -10.79 22.52 -4.68
N LEU A 304 -11.35 21.31 -4.73
CA LEU A 304 -10.62 20.09 -5.13
C LEU A 304 -9.88 20.25 -6.46
N GLN A 305 -10.50 20.88 -7.45
CA GLN A 305 -9.92 21.08 -8.77
C GLN A 305 -8.65 21.96 -8.72
N GLN A 306 -8.62 22.99 -7.87
CA GLN A 306 -7.46 23.87 -7.73
C GLN A 306 -6.29 23.15 -7.04
N LEU A 307 -6.61 22.28 -6.07
CA LEU A 307 -5.62 21.40 -5.44
C LEU A 307 -5.10 20.37 -6.47
N GLU A 308 -5.98 19.69 -7.20
CA GLU A 308 -5.62 18.67 -8.19
C GLU A 308 -4.72 19.23 -9.30
N GLN A 309 -5.01 20.45 -9.77
CA GLN A 309 -4.27 21.15 -10.82
C GLN A 309 -3.01 21.90 -10.32
N ALA A 310 -2.68 21.80 -9.04
CA ALA A 310 -1.52 22.47 -8.45
C ALA A 310 -1.54 24.01 -8.64
N THR A 311 -2.71 24.64 -8.47
CA THR A 311 -2.88 26.09 -8.63
C THR A 311 -3.06 26.79 -7.28
N THR A 312 -2.24 26.44 -6.30
CA THR A 312 -2.23 27.13 -4.99
C THR A 312 -1.21 28.26 -4.96
N HIS A 313 -1.24 29.08 -3.90
CA HIS A 313 -0.26 30.13 -3.66
C HIS A 313 1.12 29.59 -3.24
N ASP A 314 1.22 28.32 -2.87
CA ASP A 314 2.43 27.70 -2.33
C ASP A 314 3.15 26.88 -3.41
N PRO A 315 4.30 27.36 -3.92
CA PRO A 315 5.00 26.68 -5.01
C PRO A 315 5.55 25.31 -4.61
N LEU A 316 5.93 25.11 -3.35
CA LEU A 316 6.39 23.80 -2.86
C LEU A 316 5.23 22.80 -2.82
N TRP A 317 4.04 23.24 -2.42
CA TRP A 317 2.86 22.38 -2.44
C TRP A 317 2.48 22.00 -3.87
N ASN A 318 2.49 22.97 -4.79
CA ASN A 318 2.23 22.75 -6.20
C ASN A 318 3.24 21.77 -6.82
N ALA A 319 4.54 21.94 -6.54
CA ALA A 319 5.60 21.04 -6.99
C ALA A 319 5.39 19.60 -6.47
N ALA A 320 5.00 19.45 -5.19
CA ALA A 320 4.71 18.12 -4.63
C ALA A 320 3.50 17.46 -5.31
N GLN A 321 2.42 18.22 -5.54
CA GLN A 321 1.25 17.75 -6.28
C GLN A 321 1.63 17.34 -7.72
N LEU A 322 2.44 18.13 -8.41
CA LEU A 322 2.89 17.82 -9.77
C LEU A 322 3.78 16.58 -9.82
N GLN A 323 4.63 16.35 -8.82
CA GLN A 323 5.39 15.10 -8.70
C GLN A 323 4.44 13.90 -8.63
N MET A 324 3.41 13.95 -7.79
CA MET A 324 2.42 12.88 -7.68
C MET A 324 1.68 12.65 -9.01
N VAL A 325 1.22 13.72 -9.65
CA VAL A 325 0.47 13.63 -10.93
C VAL A 325 1.35 13.04 -12.02
N ARG A 326 2.58 13.53 -12.18
CA ARG A 326 3.49 13.12 -13.28
C ARG A 326 4.14 11.76 -13.03
N GLU A 327 4.66 11.52 -11.83
CA GLU A 327 5.47 10.33 -11.53
C GLU A 327 4.67 9.23 -10.84
N GLY A 328 3.46 9.50 -10.34
CA GLY A 328 2.68 8.53 -9.58
C GLY A 328 3.35 8.08 -8.27
N LYS A 329 4.32 8.86 -7.78
CA LYS A 329 5.02 8.63 -6.52
C LYS A 329 5.54 9.94 -5.91
N MET A 330 4.78 10.58 -5.03
CA MET A 330 5.28 11.74 -4.28
C MET A 330 6.34 11.35 -3.25
N HIS A 331 7.38 12.16 -3.09
CA HIS A 331 8.40 11.92 -2.08
C HIS A 331 7.79 11.88 -0.66
N GLY A 332 8.15 10.86 0.13
CA GLY A 332 7.52 10.58 1.42
C GLY A 332 7.60 11.73 2.43
N PHE A 333 8.62 12.58 2.39
CA PHE A 333 8.66 13.80 3.21
C PHE A 333 7.57 14.81 2.79
N LEU A 334 7.37 14.99 1.50
CA LEU A 334 6.44 15.97 0.94
C LEU A 334 4.99 15.53 1.07
N ARG A 335 4.68 14.23 1.09
CA ARG A 335 3.32 13.74 1.42
C ARG A 335 2.81 14.28 2.76
N MET A 336 3.68 14.42 3.78
CA MET A 336 3.30 15.07 5.05
C MET A 336 2.95 16.54 4.87
N TYR A 337 3.81 17.26 4.14
CA TYR A 337 3.64 18.68 3.91
C TYR A 337 2.34 18.93 3.16
N TRP A 338 2.18 18.19 2.06
CA TRP A 338 1.05 18.20 1.16
C TRP A 338 -0.28 17.98 1.90
N ALA A 339 -0.43 16.87 2.64
CA ALA A 339 -1.68 16.57 3.33
C ALA A 339 -1.99 17.56 4.47
N LYS A 340 -0.97 18.07 5.15
CA LYS A 340 -1.15 19.09 6.20
C LYS A 340 -1.63 20.42 5.62
N LYS A 341 -1.17 20.79 4.44
CA LYS A 341 -1.65 22.00 3.76
C LYS A 341 -3.08 21.87 3.25
N ILE A 342 -3.50 20.67 2.85
CA ILE A 342 -4.91 20.41 2.54
C ILE A 342 -5.79 20.69 3.77
N LEU A 343 -5.38 20.28 4.98
CA LEU A 343 -6.08 20.66 6.23
C LEU A 343 -6.11 22.18 6.45
N GLU A 344 -5.00 22.87 6.19
CA GLU A 344 -4.91 24.34 6.38
C GLU A 344 -5.80 25.12 5.41
N TRP A 345 -6.07 24.58 4.22
CA TRP A 345 -6.69 25.30 3.10
C TRP A 345 -8.02 24.72 2.61
N THR A 346 -8.71 23.95 3.45
CA THR A 346 -10.06 23.43 3.19
C THR A 346 -11.02 23.84 4.30
N ARG A 347 -12.32 23.67 4.06
CA ARG A 347 -13.37 24.16 4.95
C ARG A 347 -13.46 23.35 6.23
N SER A 348 -13.09 22.07 6.23
CA SER A 348 -13.13 21.24 7.43
C SER A 348 -12.12 20.09 7.36
N PRO A 349 -11.79 19.45 8.50
CA PRO A 349 -10.94 18.26 8.52
C PRO A 349 -11.51 17.09 7.72
N GLU A 350 -12.85 16.95 7.67
CA GLU A 350 -13.53 15.93 6.88
C GLU A 350 -13.36 16.19 5.38
N GLU A 351 -13.52 17.44 4.94
CA GLU A 351 -13.25 17.83 3.55
C GLU A 351 -11.78 17.64 3.20
N ALA A 352 -10.87 18.05 4.09
CA ALA A 352 -9.44 17.86 3.92
C ALA A 352 -9.08 16.39 3.71
N LEU A 353 -9.64 15.52 4.56
CA LEU A 353 -9.38 14.09 4.54
C LEU A 353 -9.92 13.46 3.25
N ARG A 354 -11.14 13.82 2.85
CA ARG A 354 -11.75 13.36 1.60
C ARG A 354 -10.92 13.76 0.38
N PHE A 355 -10.48 15.02 0.30
CA PHE A 355 -9.64 15.49 -0.81
C PHE A 355 -8.27 14.80 -0.83
N ALA A 356 -7.63 14.65 0.34
CA ALA A 356 -6.33 14.00 0.43
C ALA A 356 -6.40 12.52 0.03
N ILE A 357 -7.42 11.78 0.50
CA ILE A 357 -7.62 10.38 0.14
C ILE A 357 -7.88 10.26 -1.37
N TYR A 358 -8.80 11.05 -1.93
CA TYR A 358 -9.11 11.01 -3.36
C TYR A 358 -7.85 11.26 -4.22
N LEU A 359 -7.09 12.32 -3.92
CA LEU A 359 -5.90 12.64 -4.71
C LEU A 359 -4.81 11.57 -4.58
N ASN A 360 -4.60 11.01 -3.38
CA ASN A 360 -3.68 9.90 -3.16
C ASN A 360 -4.11 8.66 -3.96
N ASP A 361 -5.37 8.25 -3.80
CA ASP A 361 -5.94 7.04 -4.40
C ASP A 361 -6.17 7.15 -5.91
N ARG A 362 -6.09 8.36 -6.47
CA ARG A 362 -6.20 8.61 -7.91
C ARG A 362 -4.87 8.62 -8.64
N TYR A 363 -3.80 9.09 -8.00
CA TYR A 363 -2.52 9.36 -8.68
C TYR A 363 -1.35 8.49 -8.20
N GLU A 364 -1.31 8.12 -6.92
CA GLU A 364 -0.20 7.35 -6.34
C GLU A 364 -0.32 5.87 -6.73
N LEU A 365 0.74 5.33 -7.33
CA LEU A 365 0.83 3.90 -7.63
C LEU A 365 0.70 3.02 -6.38
N ASP A 366 1.08 3.56 -5.22
CA ASP A 366 1.00 2.94 -3.90
C ASP A 366 -0.16 3.51 -3.03
N GLY A 367 -1.17 4.10 -3.67
CA GLY A 367 -2.43 4.53 -3.05
C GLY A 367 -3.47 3.40 -2.94
N ARG A 368 -4.65 3.67 -2.36
CA ARG A 368 -5.69 2.68 -1.99
C ARG A 368 -5.14 1.57 -1.08
N ASP A 369 -4.31 2.00 -0.15
CA ASP A 369 -3.47 1.16 0.67
C ASP A 369 -3.64 1.54 2.15
N PRO A 370 -3.57 0.59 3.11
CA PRO A 370 -3.57 0.93 4.54
C PRO A 370 -2.59 2.06 4.88
N ASN A 371 -1.43 2.09 4.23
CA ASN A 371 -0.44 3.14 4.42
C ASN A 371 -0.85 4.51 3.86
N GLY A 372 -1.69 4.56 2.83
CA GLY A 372 -2.25 5.79 2.26
C GLY A 372 -3.38 6.39 3.11
N TYR A 373 -4.12 5.56 3.85
CA TYR A 373 -5.08 6.05 4.85
C TYR A 373 -4.36 6.51 6.14
N VAL A 374 -3.47 5.68 6.68
CA VAL A 374 -3.01 5.80 8.08
C VAL A 374 -1.52 6.13 8.22
N GLY A 375 -0.70 5.63 7.30
CA GLY A 375 0.74 5.44 7.48
C GLY A 375 1.55 6.68 7.88
N LYS A 376 2.65 6.46 8.60
CA LYS A 376 3.72 7.46 8.77
C LYS A 376 5.00 6.96 8.11
N LEU A 377 4.93 6.42 6.89
CA LEU A 377 6.13 5.93 6.19
C LEU A 377 6.91 7.06 5.55
N ARG A 378 8.18 7.20 5.89
CA ARG A 378 9.04 8.21 5.26
C ARG A 378 9.54 7.81 3.87
N GLU A 379 9.26 6.58 3.41
CA GLU A 379 9.86 5.97 2.22
C GLU A 379 8.93 5.73 1.02
N GLY A 380 7.60 5.83 1.19
CA GLY A 380 6.74 5.53 0.05
C GLY A 380 5.25 5.73 0.25
N SER A 381 4.70 5.68 1.46
CA SER A 381 3.25 5.91 1.62
C SER A 381 2.93 6.53 2.98
N ARG A 382 2.48 7.79 2.99
CA ARG A 382 2.03 8.47 4.21
C ARG A 382 0.55 8.71 4.16
N GLY A 383 -0.07 8.34 5.28
CA GLY A 383 -1.48 8.40 5.55
C GLY A 383 -2.01 9.80 5.70
N CYS A 384 -3.18 9.99 5.12
CA CYS A 384 -3.98 11.19 5.29
C CYS A 384 -4.34 11.41 6.77
N LEU A 385 -4.64 10.35 7.54
CA LEU A 385 -5.01 10.46 8.95
C LEU A 385 -3.85 10.81 9.88
N TRP A 386 -2.62 10.34 9.64
CA TRP A 386 -1.46 10.81 10.42
C TRP A 386 -1.27 12.33 10.22
N SER A 387 -1.43 12.79 8.99
CA SER A 387 -1.19 14.18 8.61
C SER A 387 -2.28 15.13 9.09
N ILE A 388 -3.55 14.76 8.91
CA ILE A 388 -4.73 15.61 9.13
C ILE A 388 -5.32 15.38 10.53
N CYS A 389 -5.35 14.13 10.99
CA CYS A 389 -6.00 13.72 12.24
C CYS A 389 -5.03 13.30 13.34
N GLY A 390 -3.71 13.39 13.13
CA GLY A 390 -2.70 13.12 14.16
C GLY A 390 -2.67 11.67 14.66
N ILE A 391 -3.23 10.72 13.91
CA ILE A 391 -3.16 9.29 14.23
C ILE A 391 -1.69 8.86 14.37
N HIS A 392 -1.37 8.07 15.40
CA HIS A 392 0.00 7.64 15.72
C HIS A 392 1.02 8.77 15.95
N ASP A 393 0.55 9.99 16.19
CA ASP A 393 1.34 11.12 16.66
C ASP A 393 0.90 11.54 18.07
N GLN A 394 1.63 12.50 18.62
CA GLN A 394 1.27 13.22 19.83
C GLN A 394 0.68 14.59 19.50
N GLY A 395 0.02 15.21 20.47
CA GLY A 395 -0.36 16.61 20.39
C GLY A 395 0.85 17.55 20.38
N TRP A 396 0.75 18.63 19.63
CA TRP A 396 1.75 19.69 19.50
C TRP A 396 1.21 21.01 20.06
N LYS A 397 2.04 22.06 20.06
CA LYS A 397 1.62 23.41 20.43
C LYS A 397 0.40 23.81 19.60
N GLU A 398 -0.64 24.23 20.30
CA GLU A 398 -1.93 24.64 19.73
C GLU A 398 -1.78 25.84 18.80
N ARG A 399 -2.50 25.80 17.67
CA ARG A 399 -2.50 26.82 16.62
C ARG A 399 -3.88 26.89 15.98
N ASP A 400 -4.22 28.06 15.46
CA ASP A 400 -5.44 28.23 14.67
C ASP A 400 -5.50 27.22 13.52
N VAL A 401 -6.72 26.77 13.21
CA VAL A 401 -7.06 25.72 12.24
C VAL A 401 -6.60 24.32 12.65
N PHE A 402 -5.32 24.14 12.99
CA PHE A 402 -4.75 22.82 13.29
C PHE A 402 -5.10 22.32 14.69
N GLY A 403 -5.41 23.21 15.62
CA GLY A 403 -5.35 22.92 17.04
C GLY A 403 -3.99 22.31 17.40
N LYS A 404 -4.00 21.12 17.99
CA LYS A 404 -2.79 20.40 18.43
C LYS A 404 -2.23 19.43 17.38
N ILE A 405 -2.76 19.40 16.16
CA ILE A 405 -2.18 18.61 15.07
C ILE A 405 -0.80 19.16 14.70
N ARG A 406 0.17 18.27 14.41
CA ARG A 406 1.54 18.68 14.05
C ARG A 406 1.52 19.63 12.85
N TYR A 407 2.05 20.83 13.02
CA TYR A 407 2.16 21.81 11.95
C TYR A 407 3.44 21.63 11.10
N MET A 408 3.34 21.90 9.79
CA MET A 408 4.47 22.02 8.87
C MET A 408 4.27 23.26 7.98
N ASN A 409 5.35 24.01 7.75
CA ASN A 409 5.32 25.21 6.92
C ASN A 409 6.51 25.29 5.97
N TYR A 410 6.32 26.13 4.94
CA TYR A 410 7.27 26.38 3.88
C TYR A 410 8.66 26.75 4.41
N ALA A 411 8.75 27.73 5.31
CA ALA A 411 10.01 28.14 5.93
C ALA A 411 10.69 26.99 6.72
N GLY A 412 9.89 26.09 7.32
CA GLY A 412 10.39 24.88 7.98
C GLY A 412 10.97 23.85 7.02
N CYS A 413 10.43 23.75 5.80
CA CYS A 413 11.02 22.95 4.73
C CYS A 413 12.32 23.57 4.21
N LYS A 414 12.38 24.90 4.04
CA LYS A 414 13.60 25.62 3.63
C LYS A 414 14.79 25.42 4.56
N ARG A 415 14.56 25.16 5.84
CA ARG A 415 15.61 24.82 6.81
C ARG A 415 16.09 23.37 6.74
N LYS A 416 15.42 22.50 5.96
CA LYS A 416 15.68 21.05 5.92
C LYS A 416 16.26 20.57 4.61
N PHE A 417 15.89 21.18 3.49
CA PHE A 417 16.40 20.86 2.15
C PHE A 417 16.29 22.07 1.23
N ASP A 418 16.92 22.00 0.07
CA ASP A 418 16.84 23.02 -0.98
C ASP A 418 15.45 22.99 -1.65
N VAL A 419 14.52 23.77 -1.10
CA VAL A 419 13.15 23.89 -1.59
C VAL A 419 13.12 24.45 -3.01
N ASP A 420 13.96 25.46 -3.31
CA ASP A 420 13.95 26.12 -4.61
C ASP A 420 14.47 25.16 -5.71
N GLN A 421 15.41 24.25 -5.39
CA GLN A 421 15.81 23.17 -6.28
C GLN A 421 14.64 22.22 -6.59
N PHE A 422 13.85 21.84 -5.59
CA PHE A 422 12.72 20.94 -5.78
C PHE A 422 11.62 21.62 -6.61
N GLU A 423 11.29 22.88 -6.30
CA GLU A 423 10.32 23.68 -7.05
C GLU A 423 10.72 23.89 -8.50
N ARG A 424 12.01 24.09 -8.81
CA ARG A 424 12.46 24.20 -10.22
C ARG A 424 12.32 22.89 -11.00
N ARG A 425 12.28 21.74 -10.32
CA ARG A 425 12.18 20.42 -10.97
C ARG A 425 10.75 20.12 -11.43
N TYR A 426 9.73 20.65 -10.76
CA TYR A 426 8.32 20.30 -10.99
C TYR A 426 7.50 21.52 -11.37
#